data_AF-A0A4P0YHF4-F1
#
_entry.id   AF-A0A4P0YHF4-F1
#
_cell.length_a   1.000
_cell.length_b   1.000
_cell.length_c   1.000
_cell.angle_alpha   90.00
_cell.angle_beta   90.00
_cell.angle_gamma   90.00
#
_symmetry.space_group_name_H-M   'P 1'
#
loop_
_entity.id
_entity.type
_entity.pdbx_description
1 polymer ?
#
loop_
_entity_poly.entity_id
_entity_poly.type
_entity_poly.pdbx_seq_one_letter_code
_entity_poly.pdbx_strand_id
1 'polypeptide(L)'
;MPPASSLPLPVPPLLESRRGQPLFLTLQRSHWSFTPGTRAPVWGINGRYMGPTIRVWNGDDVKLIYSNRLTENVAMTIRGLQVPGPLIGGAARMMSPNADWAPVLPIRQSAATLWYQANTPNRMAKQVYNGLAGMWLVEDEVSKNLPDPNHYGVDDFPVIIQENGWITSARRNIANGAAAALWATRCWLTACRARMLKCRAAGCACAC
;
A
#
# COMPACT_ATOMS: atom_id res chain seq x y z
N MET A 1 -9.85 -30.35 -7.99
CA MET A 1 -9.38 -28.94 -7.96
C MET A 1 -10.63 -28.08 -8.12
N PRO A 2 -11.06 -27.28 -7.12
CA PRO A 2 -12.17 -26.37 -7.34
C PRO A 2 -11.77 -25.35 -8.42
N PRO A 3 -12.69 -24.93 -9.31
CA PRO A 3 -12.37 -23.97 -10.36
C PRO A 3 -11.87 -22.68 -9.72
N ALA A 4 -10.76 -22.14 -10.24
CA ALA A 4 -10.26 -20.84 -9.85
C ALA A 4 -11.35 -19.79 -10.14
N SER A 5 -12.06 -19.36 -9.10
CA SER A 5 -13.01 -18.26 -9.22
C SER A 5 -12.24 -17.02 -9.66
N SER A 6 -12.51 -16.54 -10.88
CA SER A 6 -11.92 -15.33 -11.43
C SER A 6 -12.50 -14.09 -10.72
N LEU A 7 -12.08 -13.86 -9.49
CA LEU A 7 -12.36 -12.59 -8.81
C LEU A 7 -11.60 -11.49 -9.58
N PRO A 8 -12.27 -10.41 -9.99
CA PRO A 8 -11.60 -9.30 -10.66
C PRO A 8 -10.55 -8.71 -9.72
N LEU A 9 -9.44 -8.22 -10.29
CA LEU A 9 -8.39 -7.56 -9.52
C LEU A 9 -9.00 -6.36 -8.78
N PRO A 10 -8.92 -6.31 -7.43
CA PRO A 10 -9.44 -5.17 -6.69
C PRO A 10 -8.53 -3.96 -6.94
N VAL A 11 -9.10 -2.90 -7.52
CA VAL A 11 -8.41 -1.62 -7.68
C VAL A 11 -8.64 -0.78 -6.41
N PRO A 12 -7.58 -0.42 -5.65
CA PRO A 12 -7.70 0.51 -4.53
C PRO A 12 -8.29 1.85 -5.00
N PRO A 13 -9.08 2.54 -4.16
CA PRO A 13 -9.54 3.88 -4.52
C PRO A 13 -8.35 4.84 -4.56
N LEU A 14 -8.37 5.74 -5.54
CA LEU A 14 -7.38 6.79 -5.67
C LEU A 14 -7.70 7.95 -4.72
N LEU A 15 -6.71 8.38 -3.95
CA LEU A 15 -6.80 9.52 -3.04
C LEU A 15 -5.81 10.60 -3.49
N GLU A 16 -6.34 11.75 -3.90
CA GLU A 16 -5.54 12.83 -4.48
C GLU A 16 -5.59 14.09 -3.61
N SER A 17 -4.46 14.78 -3.49
CA SER A 17 -4.41 16.10 -2.86
C SER A 17 -4.86 17.16 -3.87
N ARG A 18 -6.17 17.31 -4.07
CA ARG A 18 -6.69 18.37 -4.97
C ARG A 18 -6.62 19.71 -4.25
N ARG A 19 -5.89 20.68 -4.81
CA ARG A 19 -5.86 22.09 -4.36
C ARG A 19 -5.43 22.25 -2.89
N GLY A 20 -4.44 21.48 -2.44
CA GLY A 20 -3.93 21.56 -1.06
C GLY A 20 -4.87 21.01 0.02
N GLN A 21 -5.91 20.25 -0.37
CA GLN A 21 -6.76 19.56 0.60
C GLN A 21 -5.97 18.49 1.37
N PRO A 22 -6.17 18.38 2.69
CA PRO A 22 -5.51 17.36 3.47
C PRO A 22 -5.99 15.96 3.11
N LEU A 23 -5.07 15.01 3.13
CA LEU A 23 -5.34 13.59 2.92
C LEU A 23 -5.56 12.90 4.27
N PHE A 24 -6.74 12.33 4.46
CA PHE A 24 -7.08 11.62 5.69
C PHE A 24 -6.82 10.12 5.57
N LEU A 25 -6.02 9.59 6.49
CA LEU A 25 -5.67 8.18 6.59
C LEU A 25 -6.02 7.66 7.98
N THR A 26 -7.21 7.07 8.10
CA THR A 26 -7.69 6.50 9.36
C THR A 26 -7.28 5.04 9.44
N LEU A 27 -6.36 4.73 10.37
CA LEU A 27 -5.91 3.37 10.68
C LEU A 27 -6.95 2.70 11.57
N GLN A 28 -7.63 1.66 11.08
CA GLN A 28 -8.68 1.00 11.84
C GLN A 28 -8.79 -0.49 11.54
N ARG A 29 -9.50 -1.22 12.41
CA ARG A 29 -9.88 -2.61 12.13
C ARG A 29 -10.99 -2.62 11.08
N SER A 30 -10.91 -3.56 10.15
CA SER A 30 -11.93 -3.80 9.14
C SER A 30 -12.17 -5.30 8.97
N HIS A 31 -13.21 -5.66 8.20
CA HIS A 31 -13.48 -7.03 7.81
C HIS A 31 -13.43 -7.11 6.29
N TRP A 32 -12.68 -8.08 5.77
CA TRP A 32 -12.56 -8.27 4.33
C TRP A 32 -12.87 -9.71 3.94
N SER A 33 -13.57 -9.86 2.82
CA SER A 33 -13.91 -11.17 2.25
C SER A 33 -12.93 -11.49 1.13
N PHE A 34 -11.97 -12.38 1.41
CA PHE A 34 -11.05 -12.88 0.38
C PHE A 34 -11.69 -13.99 -0.46
N THR A 35 -12.62 -14.72 0.15
CA THR A 35 -13.38 -15.80 -0.49
C THR A 35 -14.86 -15.55 -0.21
N PRO A 36 -15.77 -15.83 -1.17
CA PRO A 36 -17.20 -15.73 -0.92
C PRO A 36 -17.60 -16.52 0.32
N GLY A 37 -18.39 -15.90 1.20
CA GLY A 37 -18.90 -16.53 2.43
C GLY A 37 -17.96 -16.49 3.64
N THR A 38 -16.72 -15.98 3.52
CA THR A 38 -15.77 -15.89 4.64
C THR A 38 -15.28 -14.46 4.86
N ARG A 39 -15.52 -13.89 6.05
CA ARG A 39 -14.94 -12.60 6.46
C ARG A 39 -13.78 -12.83 7.42
N ALA A 40 -12.60 -12.33 7.06
CA ALA A 40 -11.44 -12.32 7.93
C ALA A 40 -11.32 -10.95 8.63
N PRO A 41 -10.95 -10.92 9.93
CA PRO A 41 -10.56 -9.67 10.58
C PRO A 41 -9.25 -9.19 9.96
N VAL A 42 -9.24 -7.96 9.49
CA VAL A 42 -8.08 -7.31 8.87
C VAL A 42 -7.86 -5.94 9.49
N TRP A 43 -6.69 -5.38 9.26
CA TRP A 43 -6.46 -3.96 9.49
C TRP A 43 -6.49 -3.25 8.16
N GLY A 44 -6.84 -1.97 8.23
CA GLY A 44 -7.21 -1.23 7.06
C GLY A 44 -7.00 0.25 7.23
N ILE A 45 -6.94 0.93 6.10
CA ILE A 45 -6.88 2.38 6.05
C ILE A 45 -8.16 2.84 5.36
N ASN A 46 -8.85 3.78 6.01
CA ASN A 46 -10.19 4.26 5.59
C ASN A 46 -11.22 3.13 5.44
N GLY A 47 -11.08 2.07 6.25
CA GLY A 47 -12.07 0.99 6.37
C GLY A 47 -11.95 -0.13 5.33
N ARG A 48 -10.95 -0.10 4.46
CA ARG A 48 -10.71 -1.17 3.47
C ARG A 48 -9.53 -2.05 3.88
N TYR A 49 -9.45 -3.27 3.33
CA TYR A 49 -8.19 -4.02 3.40
C TYR A 49 -7.12 -3.28 2.62
N MET A 50 -5.94 -3.10 3.22
CA MET A 50 -4.91 -2.17 2.72
C MET A 50 -5.40 -0.72 2.72
N GLY A 51 -4.56 0.19 2.23
CA GLY A 51 -4.92 1.58 2.06
C GLY A 51 -5.17 2.01 0.62
N PRO A 52 -5.78 3.19 0.45
CA PRO A 52 -5.98 3.81 -0.86
C PRO A 52 -4.64 4.05 -1.56
N THR A 53 -4.64 4.06 -2.89
CA THR A 53 -3.47 4.57 -3.61
C THR A 53 -3.48 6.09 -3.49
N ILE A 54 -2.42 6.65 -2.94
CA ILE A 54 -2.27 8.10 -2.81
C ILE A 54 -1.55 8.60 -4.05
N ARG A 55 -2.07 9.65 -4.69
CA ARG A 55 -1.42 10.30 -5.83
C ARG A 55 -1.14 11.75 -5.52
N VAL A 56 0.11 12.15 -5.70
CA VAL A 56 0.63 13.50 -5.41
C VAL A 56 1.46 14.01 -6.58
N TRP A 57 1.57 15.32 -6.70
CA TRP A 57 2.37 15.95 -7.75
C TRP A 57 3.70 16.47 -7.22
N ASN A 58 4.73 16.40 -8.05
CA ASN A 58 5.99 17.10 -7.80
C ASN A 58 5.72 18.62 -7.73
N GLY A 59 6.20 19.25 -6.66
CA GLY A 59 5.95 20.65 -6.34
C GLY A 59 4.87 20.87 -5.27
N ASP A 60 4.06 19.86 -4.95
CA ASP A 60 3.01 20.00 -3.94
C ASP A 60 3.56 19.96 -2.50
N ASP A 61 2.86 20.64 -1.59
CA ASP A 61 2.99 20.48 -0.15
C ASP A 61 1.77 19.74 0.39
N VAL A 62 1.93 18.45 0.64
CA VAL A 62 0.80 17.56 0.94
C VAL A 62 0.62 17.45 2.44
N LYS A 63 -0.50 17.96 2.96
CA LYS A 63 -0.90 17.77 4.36
C LYS A 63 -1.50 16.37 4.54
N LEU A 64 -0.77 15.48 5.18
CA LEU A 64 -1.23 14.14 5.50
C LEU A 64 -1.74 14.11 6.93
N ILE A 65 -2.88 13.48 7.18
CA ILE A 65 -3.47 13.34 8.52
C ILE A 65 -3.71 11.86 8.79
N TYR A 66 -2.83 11.28 9.59
CA TYR A 66 -3.01 9.93 10.13
C TYR A 66 -3.84 9.99 11.41
N SER A 67 -4.85 9.13 11.51
CA SER A 67 -5.63 8.94 12.74
C SER A 67 -5.55 7.50 13.18
N ASN A 68 -4.98 7.22 14.35
CA ASN A 68 -4.89 5.86 14.88
C ASN A 68 -6.16 5.47 15.65
N ARG A 69 -7.02 4.63 15.06
CA ARG A 69 -8.20 4.04 15.72
C ARG A 69 -7.99 2.56 16.09
N LEU A 70 -6.74 2.11 16.10
CA LEU A 70 -6.36 0.79 16.58
C LEU A 70 -6.07 0.82 18.08
N THR A 71 -6.13 -0.35 18.69
CA THR A 71 -5.79 -0.56 20.12
C THR A 71 -4.29 -0.70 20.37
N GLU A 72 -3.46 -0.51 19.34
CA GLU A 72 -2.00 -0.65 19.41
C GLU A 72 -1.33 0.62 18.89
N ASN A 73 -0.11 0.87 19.36
CA ASN A 73 0.71 1.95 18.82
C ASN A 73 1.06 1.67 17.36
N VAL A 74 0.99 2.70 16.52
CA VAL A 74 1.35 2.59 15.10
C VAL A 74 2.27 3.73 14.70
N ALA A 75 3.37 3.40 14.06
CA ALA A 75 4.19 4.33 13.31
C ALA A 75 4.04 4.04 11.82
N MET A 76 3.86 5.07 11.01
CA MET A 76 3.80 4.96 9.55
C MET A 76 5.08 5.53 8.93
N THR A 77 5.42 5.06 7.74
CA THR A 77 6.50 5.62 6.92
C THR A 77 6.19 5.46 5.44
N ILE A 78 6.78 6.32 4.62
CA ILE A 78 6.65 6.28 3.16
C ILE A 78 8.02 5.90 2.59
N ARG A 79 8.09 4.73 1.96
CA ARG A 79 9.33 4.15 1.44
C ARG A 79 9.63 4.75 0.07
N GLY A 80 10.82 5.32 -0.04
CA GLY A 80 11.31 6.01 -1.24
C GLY A 80 10.86 7.47 -1.37
N LEU A 81 10.15 8.02 -0.38
CA LEU A 81 9.85 9.45 -0.33
C LEU A 81 11.07 10.23 0.17
N GLN A 82 11.48 11.25 -0.59
CA GLN A 82 12.57 12.16 -0.26
C GLN A 82 12.05 13.33 0.57
N VAL A 83 12.04 13.16 1.90
CA VAL A 83 11.63 14.20 2.85
C VAL A 83 12.61 14.29 4.03
N PRO A 84 12.69 15.44 4.72
CA PRO A 84 13.45 15.57 5.95
C PRO A 84 13.10 14.51 7.00
N GLY A 85 14.09 14.06 7.76
CA GLY A 85 13.94 13.00 8.77
C GLY A 85 12.76 13.16 9.74
N PRO A 86 12.43 14.36 10.25
CA PRO A 86 11.28 14.55 11.15
C PRO A 86 9.90 14.25 10.52
N LEU A 87 9.81 14.25 9.18
CA LEU A 87 8.58 14.07 8.41
C LEU A 87 8.40 12.65 7.87
N ILE A 88 9.48 11.87 7.75
CA ILE A 88 9.42 10.49 7.21
C ILE A 88 8.65 9.51 8.12
N GLY A 89 8.45 9.91 9.38
CA GLY A 89 7.75 9.14 10.39
C GLY A 89 8.64 8.12 11.08
N GLY A 90 8.11 6.90 11.26
CA GLY A 90 8.81 5.82 11.99
C GLY A 90 8.71 5.95 13.51
N ALA A 91 9.63 5.29 14.22
CA ALA A 91 9.58 5.15 15.67
C ALA A 91 9.47 6.49 16.44
N ALA A 92 10.08 7.55 15.91
CA ALA A 92 10.04 8.89 16.49
C ALA A 92 8.66 9.59 16.37
N ARG A 93 7.81 9.16 15.43
CA ARG A 93 6.46 9.70 15.19
C ARG A 93 5.40 8.61 15.36
N MET A 94 5.54 7.84 16.43
CA MET A 94 4.61 6.79 16.80
C MET A 94 3.32 7.38 17.38
N MET A 95 2.18 6.94 16.86
CA MET A 95 0.85 7.33 17.33
C MET A 95 0.33 6.29 18.32
N SER A 96 0.01 6.73 19.54
CA SER A 96 -0.76 5.93 20.50
C SER A 96 -2.20 5.71 20.01
N PRO A 97 -2.96 4.77 20.61
CA PRO A 97 -4.39 4.62 20.33
C PRO A 97 -5.13 5.95 20.48
N ASN A 98 -5.95 6.30 19.49
CA ASN A 98 -6.69 7.56 19.37
C ASN A 98 -5.84 8.82 19.22
N ALA A 99 -4.54 8.69 18.94
CA ALA A 99 -3.67 9.81 18.61
C ALA A 99 -3.61 10.02 17.09
N ASP A 100 -3.41 11.27 16.71
CA ASP A 100 -3.30 11.70 15.33
C ASP A 100 -1.89 12.24 15.05
N TRP A 101 -1.42 12.09 13.81
CA TRP A 101 -0.18 12.69 13.34
C TRP A 101 -0.40 13.35 11.99
N ALA A 102 -0.11 14.64 11.90
CA ALA A 102 -0.43 15.46 10.73
C ALA A 102 0.80 16.14 10.09
N PRO A 103 1.73 15.40 9.45
CA PRO A 103 2.87 16.01 8.77
C PRO A 103 2.47 16.71 7.47
N VAL A 104 3.17 17.80 7.13
CA VAL A 104 3.13 18.39 5.79
C VAL A 104 4.36 17.91 5.04
N LEU A 105 4.15 17.22 3.92
CA LEU A 105 5.19 16.57 3.14
C LEU A 105 5.49 17.40 1.88
N PRO A 106 6.69 18.01 1.78
CA PRO A 106 7.10 18.68 0.55
C PRO A 106 7.52 17.63 -0.48
N ILE A 107 6.79 17.54 -1.58
CA ILE A 107 7.08 16.60 -2.67
C ILE A 107 8.01 17.30 -3.65
N ARG A 108 9.29 16.92 -3.66
CA ARG A 108 10.35 17.55 -4.49
C ARG A 108 11.19 16.51 -5.25
N GLN A 109 10.55 15.41 -5.64
CA GLN A 109 11.20 14.32 -6.38
C GLN A 109 10.47 14.05 -7.69
N SER A 110 11.19 13.46 -8.65
CA SER A 110 10.62 13.02 -9.94
C SER A 110 9.54 11.96 -9.76
N ALA A 111 8.76 11.74 -10.82
CA ALA A 111 7.72 10.73 -10.84
C ALA A 111 8.25 9.35 -10.46
N ALA A 112 7.59 8.71 -9.50
CA ALA A 112 8.02 7.45 -8.93
C ALA A 112 6.85 6.69 -8.31
N THR A 113 6.90 5.36 -8.41
CA THR A 113 6.02 4.48 -7.64
C THR A 113 6.67 4.18 -6.29
N LEU A 114 6.09 4.75 -5.26
CA LEU A 114 6.43 4.58 -3.86
C LEU A 114 5.35 3.77 -3.15
N TRP A 115 5.55 3.55 -1.86
CA TRP A 115 4.56 2.86 -1.03
C TRP A 115 4.70 3.28 0.42
N TYR A 116 3.58 3.27 1.14
CA TYR A 116 3.56 3.59 2.56
C TYR A 116 3.18 2.36 3.36
N GLN A 117 3.74 2.22 4.55
CA GLN A 117 3.50 1.09 5.43
C GLN A 117 3.70 1.44 6.89
N ALA A 118 3.21 0.55 7.76
CA ALA A 118 3.61 0.56 9.16
C ALA A 118 5.12 0.28 9.30
N ASN A 119 5.78 0.97 10.23
CA ASN A 119 7.19 0.79 10.60
C ASN A 119 7.35 0.86 12.13
N THR A 120 6.40 0.26 12.85
CA THR A 120 6.41 0.23 14.32
C THR A 120 7.48 -0.74 14.81
N PRO A 121 8.40 -0.31 15.69
CA PRO A 121 9.39 -1.20 16.30
C PRO A 121 8.73 -2.42 16.95
N ASN A 122 9.32 -3.60 16.76
CA ASN A 122 8.86 -4.89 17.31
C ASN A 122 7.48 -5.39 16.83
N ARG A 123 6.73 -4.60 16.06
CA ARG A 123 5.38 -4.96 15.60
C ARG A 123 5.16 -4.82 14.10
N MET A 124 6.09 -4.22 13.36
CA MET A 124 6.01 -3.96 11.92
C MET A 124 5.44 -5.15 11.13
N ALA A 125 6.00 -6.34 11.29
CA ALA A 125 5.60 -7.53 10.54
C ALA A 125 4.09 -7.84 10.68
N LYS A 126 3.58 -7.86 11.93
CA LYS A 126 2.16 -8.09 12.23
C LYS A 126 1.27 -6.98 11.62
N GLN A 127 1.71 -5.73 11.74
CA GLN A 127 0.93 -4.57 11.29
C GLN A 127 0.80 -4.51 9.76
N VAL A 128 1.91 -4.73 9.05
CA VAL A 128 1.93 -4.81 7.58
C VAL A 128 1.13 -6.02 7.12
N TYR A 129 1.34 -7.20 7.73
CA TYR A 129 0.60 -8.42 7.38
C TYR A 129 -0.91 -8.27 7.53
N ASN A 130 -1.36 -7.60 8.59
CA ASN A 130 -2.78 -7.34 8.83
C ASN A 130 -3.40 -6.39 7.80
N GLY A 131 -2.60 -5.56 7.12
CA GLY A 131 -3.04 -4.70 6.03
C GLY A 131 -2.66 -3.21 6.17
N LEU A 132 -1.73 -2.83 7.05
CA LEU A 132 -1.27 -1.43 7.13
C LEU A 132 -0.19 -1.12 6.09
N ALA A 133 -0.58 -1.17 4.81
CA ALA A 133 0.23 -0.77 3.67
C ALA A 133 -0.64 -0.23 2.54
N GLY A 134 -0.07 0.57 1.67
CA GLY A 134 -0.71 1.05 0.45
C GLY A 134 0.29 1.71 -0.50
N MET A 135 -0.18 2.00 -1.70
CA MET A 135 0.67 2.54 -2.77
C MET A 135 0.69 4.07 -2.73
N TRP A 136 1.82 4.66 -3.09
CA TRP A 136 2.02 6.10 -3.16
C TRP A 136 2.62 6.45 -4.52
N LEU A 137 1.92 7.23 -5.32
CA LEU A 137 2.34 7.63 -6.65
C LEU A 137 2.75 9.10 -6.62
N VAL A 138 3.97 9.37 -7.07
CA VAL A 138 4.43 10.72 -7.37
C VAL A 138 4.35 10.88 -8.89
N GLU A 139 3.64 11.92 -9.32
CA GLU A 139 3.52 12.33 -10.72
C GLU A 139 4.31 13.61 -10.98
N ASP A 140 4.75 13.81 -12.21
CA ASP A 140 5.36 15.05 -12.68
C ASP A 140 4.90 15.38 -14.11
N GLU A 141 5.28 16.57 -14.59
CA GLU A 141 4.93 17.01 -15.94
C GLU A 141 5.51 16.09 -17.04
N VAL A 142 6.67 15.48 -16.78
CA VAL A 142 7.34 14.58 -17.73
C VAL A 142 6.52 13.30 -17.90
N SER A 143 6.14 12.66 -16.78
CA SER A 143 5.32 11.45 -16.73
C SER A 143 3.97 11.64 -17.40
N LYS A 144 3.36 12.82 -17.22
CA LYS A 144 2.08 13.16 -17.87
C LYS A 144 2.19 13.27 -19.39
N ASN A 145 3.34 13.71 -19.90
CA ASN A 145 3.57 13.96 -21.32
C ASN A 145 4.12 12.74 -22.07
N LEU A 146 4.48 11.67 -21.36
CA LEU A 146 4.88 10.40 -21.98
C LEU A 146 3.67 9.70 -22.62
N PRO A 147 3.83 9.04 -23.78
CA PRO A 147 2.78 8.27 -24.45
C PRO A 147 2.53 6.91 -23.76
N ASP A 148 2.58 6.89 -22.43
CA ASP A 148 2.32 5.71 -21.61
C ASP A 148 0.85 5.66 -21.18
N PRO A 149 0.28 4.46 -20.96
CA PRO A 149 -0.99 4.31 -20.28
C PRO A 149 -0.96 4.99 -18.90
N ASN A 150 -1.93 5.86 -18.61
CA ASN A 150 -1.96 6.72 -17.42
C ASN A 150 -3.35 6.82 -16.77
N HIS A 151 -4.31 6.00 -17.21
CA HIS A 151 -5.64 5.92 -16.62
C HIS A 151 -5.68 4.83 -15.54
N TYR A 152 -5.49 5.28 -14.30
CA TYR A 152 -5.56 4.45 -13.11
C TYR A 152 -6.88 3.66 -13.04
N GLY A 153 -6.78 2.34 -12.96
CA GLY A 153 -7.91 1.40 -12.91
C GLY A 153 -8.51 1.04 -14.27
N VAL A 154 -7.96 1.55 -15.39
CA VAL A 154 -8.41 1.24 -16.75
C VAL A 154 -7.28 0.60 -17.56
N ASP A 155 -6.12 1.27 -17.61
CA ASP A 155 -4.93 0.82 -18.33
C ASP A 155 -3.65 0.88 -17.47
N ASP A 156 -3.71 1.55 -16.33
CA ASP A 156 -2.69 1.55 -15.28
C ASP A 156 -3.24 0.93 -13.99
N PHE A 157 -2.67 -0.18 -13.54
CA PHE A 157 -3.18 -0.93 -12.39
C PHE A 157 -2.12 -1.09 -11.30
N PRO A 158 -2.44 -0.77 -10.04
CA PRO A 158 -1.54 -1.07 -8.93
C PRO A 158 -1.55 -2.57 -8.65
N VAL A 159 -0.38 -3.20 -8.73
CA VAL A 159 -0.21 -4.61 -8.37
C VAL A 159 0.55 -4.68 -7.05
N ILE A 160 -0.16 -5.01 -5.97
CA ILE A 160 0.40 -5.21 -4.63
C ILE A 160 0.42 -6.71 -4.35
N ILE A 161 1.61 -7.30 -4.25
CA ILE A 161 1.78 -8.74 -4.04
C ILE A 161 2.06 -8.99 -2.56
N GLN A 162 1.20 -9.78 -1.92
CA GLN A 162 1.39 -10.21 -0.54
C GLN A 162 1.16 -11.71 -0.43
N GLU A 163 2.13 -12.41 0.16
CA GLU A 163 1.98 -13.83 0.49
C GLU A 163 1.37 -13.98 1.89
N ASN A 164 0.23 -14.68 1.97
CA ASN A 164 -0.45 -14.95 3.23
C ASN A 164 -0.61 -16.46 3.42
N GLY A 165 0.03 -17.01 4.46
CA GLY A 165 -0.19 -18.40 4.88
C GLY A 165 -1.56 -18.61 5.53
N TRP A 166 -2.33 -19.55 4.99
CA TRP A 166 -3.64 -19.96 5.53
C TRP A 166 -3.48 -21.25 6.33
N ILE A 167 -4.03 -21.30 7.55
CA ILE A 167 -4.31 -22.57 8.23
C ILE A 167 -5.81 -22.82 8.09
N THR A 168 -6.17 -24.06 7.79
CA THR A 168 -7.53 -24.55 7.49
C THR A 168 -8.66 -23.82 8.25
N SER A 169 -9.71 -23.47 7.51
CA SER A 169 -10.88 -22.66 7.91
C SER A 169 -10.58 -21.20 8.31
N ALA A 170 -10.57 -20.31 7.30
CA ALA A 170 -10.76 -18.86 7.43
C ALA A 170 -9.80 -18.04 8.32
N ARG A 171 -8.89 -18.67 9.08
CA ARG A 171 -7.96 -17.99 9.99
C ARG A 171 -6.58 -17.89 9.36
N ARG A 172 -6.13 -16.65 9.16
CA ARG A 172 -4.73 -16.37 8.83
C ARG A 172 -3.83 -16.74 10.02
N ASN A 173 -2.69 -17.36 9.74
CA ASN A 173 -1.72 -17.67 10.78
C ASN A 173 -0.97 -16.40 11.22
N ILE A 174 -1.43 -15.76 12.30
CA ILE A 174 -0.81 -14.57 12.88
C ILE A 174 0.41 -14.97 13.77
N ALA A 175 0.63 -16.26 14.04
CA ALA A 175 1.58 -16.72 15.07
C ALA A 175 3.06 -16.72 14.64
N ASN A 176 3.37 -16.66 13.34
CA ASN A 176 4.76 -16.74 12.85
C ASN A 176 5.25 -15.43 12.23
N GLY A 177 5.20 -14.34 13.00
CA GLY A 177 5.69 -13.02 12.59
C GLY A 177 7.22 -12.93 12.35
N ALA A 178 7.98 -13.96 12.70
CA ALA A 178 9.45 -13.97 12.55
C ALA A 178 9.92 -14.47 11.17
N ALA A 179 9.22 -15.43 10.55
CA ALA A 179 9.67 -16.05 9.30
C ALA A 179 9.26 -15.27 8.04
N ALA A 180 8.07 -14.64 8.04
CA ALA A 180 7.57 -13.89 6.89
C ALA A 180 8.28 -12.53 6.69
N ALA A 181 8.83 -11.94 7.76
CA ALA A 181 9.49 -10.64 7.71
C ALA A 181 10.85 -10.68 6.98
N LEU A 182 11.55 -11.82 7.02
CA LEU A 182 12.86 -11.99 6.37
C LEU A 182 12.75 -12.25 4.86
N TRP A 183 11.63 -12.81 4.39
CA TRP A 183 11.39 -13.04 2.96
C TRP A 183 10.72 -11.84 2.27
N ALA A 184 9.92 -11.05 2.99
CA ALA A 184 9.28 -9.84 2.47
C ALA A 184 10.29 -8.75 2.05
N THR A 185 11.51 -8.71 2.59
CA THR A 185 12.53 -7.74 2.15
C THR A 185 13.17 -8.12 0.81
N ARG A 186 13.06 -9.39 0.37
CA ARG A 186 13.76 -9.92 -0.82
C ARG A 186 12.88 -10.10 -2.06
N CYS A 187 11.56 -10.23 -1.91
CA CYS A 187 10.63 -10.34 -3.06
C CYS A 187 10.01 -9.00 -3.53
N TRP A 188 10.36 -7.87 -2.90
CA TRP A 188 9.81 -6.55 -3.28
C TRP A 188 10.71 -5.73 -4.21
N LEU A 189 11.88 -6.25 -4.59
CA LEU A 189 12.61 -5.72 -5.75
C LEU A 189 11.93 -6.23 -7.01
N THR A 190 11.01 -5.43 -7.53
CA THR A 190 10.90 -4.94 -8.91
C THR A 190 9.44 -4.52 -9.07
N ALA A 191 9.13 -3.24 -8.82
CA ALA A 191 7.92 -2.63 -9.37
C ALA A 191 8.12 -2.55 -10.89
N CYS A 192 7.88 -3.68 -11.58
CA CYS A 192 7.82 -3.71 -13.02
C CYS A 192 6.43 -3.18 -13.41
N ARG A 193 6.38 -2.08 -14.16
CA ARG A 193 5.15 -1.62 -14.83
C ARG A 193 4.67 -2.77 -15.70
N ALA A 194 3.69 -3.53 -15.22
CA ALA A 194 3.17 -4.68 -15.92
C ALA A 194 2.25 -4.19 -17.05
N ARG A 195 2.77 -4.19 -18.28
CA ARG A 195 1.97 -4.04 -19.49
C ARG A 195 1.09 -5.29 -19.61
N MET A 196 -0.23 -5.16 -19.44
CA MET A 196 -1.15 -6.25 -19.82
C MET A 196 -1.19 -6.33 -21.36
N LEU A 197 -0.28 -7.11 -21.96
CA LEU A 197 -0.53 -7.66 -23.28
C LEU A 197 -1.50 -8.83 -23.13
N LYS A 198 -2.59 -8.82 -23.90
CA LYS A 198 -3.44 -9.97 -24.14
C LYS A 198 -2.56 -11.15 -24.61
N CYS A 199 -2.31 -12.08 -23.70
CA CYS A 199 -1.56 -13.30 -23.99
C CYS A 199 -2.49 -14.26 -24.77
N ARG A 200 -2.46 -14.19 -26.10
CA ARG A 200 -2.83 -15.35 -26.94
C ARG A 200 -1.62 -16.28 -26.97
N ALA A 201 -1.90 -17.56 -26.82
CA ALA A 201 -0.95 -18.66 -26.74
C ALA A 201 0.16 -18.57 -27.80
N ALA A 202 1.39 -18.36 -27.35
CA ALA A 202 2.62 -18.94 -27.89
C ALA A 202 3.77 -18.52 -26.96
N GLY A 203 4.54 -19.48 -26.49
CA GLY A 203 5.61 -19.26 -25.52
C GLY A 203 6.71 -18.34 -26.04
N CYS A 204 7.27 -17.54 -25.13
CA CYS A 204 8.58 -16.90 -25.32
C CYS A 204 9.31 -16.87 -23.99
N ALA A 205 10.56 -17.36 -24.02
CA ALA A 205 11.52 -17.33 -22.94
C ALA A 205 12.13 -15.92 -22.77
N CYS A 206 12.46 -15.54 -21.53
CA CYS A 206 13.31 -14.38 -21.24
C CYS A 206 14.79 -14.77 -21.42
N ALA A 207 15.53 -14.01 -22.22
CA ALA A 207 16.99 -13.92 -22.15
C ALA A 207 17.37 -12.67 -21.35
N CYS A 208 18.43 -12.81 -20.54
CA CYS A 208 18.93 -11.85 -19.54
C CYS A 208 19.29 -10.47 -20.09
#